data_AF-A0A917D9W0-F1
#
_entry.id   AF-A0A917D9W0-F1
#
_cell.length_a   1.000
_cell.length_b   1.000
_cell.length_c   1.000
_cell.angle_alpha   90.00
_cell.angle_beta   90.00
_cell.angle_gamma   90.00
#
_symmetry.space_group_name_H-M   'P 1'
#
loop_
_entity.id
_entity.type
_entity.pdbx_description
1 polymer ?
#
loop_
_entity_poly.entity_id
_entity_poly.type
_entity_poly.pdbx_seq_one_letter_code
_entity_poly.pdbx_strand_id
1 'polypeptide(L)'
;MNLDCFSQSENPFYEQLAFDFYKESILKVFPVEKKITVFKSLNYDSSEHITYLPSDGLKMSVPKERDSIKILEYKKYWKSFEDMRLDLDLKNIDRKQFKIKKSNRGYFPKLFVHYPKTYRDRIFVVVHEKYQNSGKYYTVEFNQQGKIIDWCTSEYTSVTF
;
A
#
# COMPACT_ATOMS: atom_id res chain seq x y z
N MET A 1 11.45 -7.41 38.60
CA MET A 1 10.82 -7.76 37.32
C MET A 1 10.96 -6.55 36.41
N ASN A 2 11.95 -6.55 35.52
CA ASN A 2 12.08 -5.53 34.49
C ASN A 2 11.20 -5.96 33.31
N LEU A 3 10.14 -5.20 33.06
CA LEU A 3 9.40 -5.26 31.81
C LEU A 3 10.21 -4.47 30.79
N ASP A 4 11.00 -5.18 29.99
CA ASP A 4 11.59 -4.65 28.77
C ASP A 4 10.45 -4.19 27.86
N CYS A 5 10.28 -2.87 27.78
CA CYS A 5 9.44 -2.23 26.79
C CYS A 5 10.09 -2.47 25.43
N PHE A 6 9.51 -3.37 24.63
CA PHE A 6 9.87 -3.51 23.23
C PHE A 6 9.73 -2.13 22.58
N SER A 7 10.87 -1.53 22.22
CA SER A 7 10.93 -0.34 21.38
C SER A 7 10.10 -0.62 20.14
N GLN A 8 8.89 -0.04 20.06
CA GLN A 8 8.18 0.06 18.81
C GLN A 8 9.13 0.73 17.82
N SER A 9 9.23 0.22 16.59
CA SER A 9 10.06 0.84 15.56
C SER A 9 9.73 2.33 15.51
N GLU A 10 10.76 3.19 15.48
CA GLU A 10 10.57 4.66 15.50
C GLU A 10 9.69 5.17 14.33
N ASN A 11 9.47 4.33 13.31
CA ASN A 11 8.64 4.62 12.16
C ASN A 11 7.30 3.85 12.18
N PRO A 12 6.19 4.51 11.78
CA PRO A 12 4.90 3.87 11.55
C PRO A 12 4.93 2.77 10.49
N PHE A 13 3.98 1.84 10.57
CA PHE A 13 3.71 0.88 9.49
C PHE A 13 2.83 1.51 8.40
N TYR A 14 3.46 2.19 7.44
CA TYR A 14 2.79 3.03 6.44
C TYR A 14 1.80 2.27 5.54
N GLU A 15 2.06 0.99 5.25
CA GLU A 15 1.19 0.15 4.44
C GLU A 15 -0.13 -0.14 5.16
N GLN A 16 -0.08 -0.37 6.47
CA GLN A 16 -1.28 -0.50 7.29
C GLN A 16 -2.08 0.81 7.30
N LEU A 17 -1.39 1.94 7.50
CA LEU A 17 -2.03 3.27 7.49
C LEU A 17 -2.70 3.57 6.15
N ALA A 18 -2.05 3.25 5.03
CA ALA A 18 -2.61 3.45 3.69
C ALA A 18 -3.81 2.52 3.43
N PHE A 19 -3.73 1.27 3.88
CA PHE A 19 -4.84 0.32 3.80
C PHE A 19 -6.05 0.81 4.61
N ASP A 20 -5.83 1.25 5.85
CA ASP A 20 -6.91 1.75 6.70
C ASP A 20 -7.54 3.02 6.12
N PHE A 21 -6.72 3.94 5.60
CA PHE A 21 -7.23 5.13 4.89
C PHE A 21 -8.05 4.77 3.66
N TYR A 22 -7.61 3.80 2.86
CA TYR A 22 -8.37 3.32 1.72
C TYR A 22 -9.74 2.77 2.14
N LYS A 23 -9.74 1.89 3.15
CA LYS A 23 -10.95 1.25 3.69
C LYS A 23 -11.93 2.26 4.31
N GLU A 24 -11.42 3.25 5.03
CA GLU A 24 -12.25 4.15 5.86
C GLU A 24 -12.60 5.47 5.19
N SER A 25 -11.82 5.90 4.19
CA SER A 25 -12.00 7.19 3.53
C SER A 25 -12.24 7.02 2.04
N ILE A 26 -11.33 6.35 1.31
CA ILE A 26 -11.41 6.26 -0.15
C ILE A 26 -12.65 5.49 -0.59
N LEU A 27 -12.94 4.33 0.00
CA LEU A 27 -14.11 3.52 -0.35
C LEU A 27 -15.46 4.19 -0.04
N LYS A 28 -15.50 5.20 0.83
CA LYS A 28 -16.73 5.98 1.05
C LYS A 28 -17.02 6.93 -0.11
N VAL A 29 -15.97 7.41 -0.78
CA VAL A 29 -16.06 8.31 -1.94
C VAL A 29 -16.17 7.52 -3.24
N PHE A 30 -15.39 6.45 -3.36
CA PHE A 30 -15.34 5.56 -4.51
C PHE A 30 -15.72 4.14 -4.11
N PRO A 31 -17.02 3.87 -3.87
CA PRO A 31 -17.47 2.54 -3.46
C PRO A 31 -17.26 1.53 -4.58
N VAL A 32 -16.94 0.30 -4.19
CA VAL A 32 -16.78 -0.83 -5.11
C VAL A 32 -17.93 -1.80 -4.90
N GLU A 33 -18.70 -2.06 -5.96
CA GLU A 33 -19.88 -2.93 -5.93
C GLU A 33 -19.52 -4.40 -5.62
N LYS A 34 -18.35 -4.84 -6.10
CA LYS A 34 -17.87 -6.21 -5.92
C LYS A 34 -16.95 -6.30 -4.72
N LYS A 35 -17.05 -7.43 -4.03
CA LYS A 35 -16.17 -7.78 -2.92
C LYS A 35 -14.71 -7.81 -3.38
N ILE A 36 -13.85 -7.07 -2.69
CA ILE A 36 -12.44 -6.90 -3.06
C ILE A 36 -11.59 -7.97 -2.41
N THR A 37 -10.77 -8.67 -3.20
CA THR A 37 -9.82 -9.65 -2.66
C THR A 37 -8.60 -8.92 -2.12
N VAL A 38 -8.32 -9.05 -0.81
CA VAL A 38 -7.13 -8.49 -0.14
C VAL A 38 -6.22 -9.62 0.32
N PHE A 39 -4.91 -9.40 0.27
CA PHE A 39 -3.90 -10.35 0.71
C PHE A 39 -3.31 -9.90 2.04
N LYS A 40 -3.18 -10.83 2.99
CA LYS A 40 -2.61 -10.52 4.30
C LYS A 40 -1.15 -10.12 4.18
N SER A 41 -0.37 -10.88 3.41
CA SER A 41 1.06 -10.62 3.20
C SER A 41 1.27 -9.65 2.06
N LEU A 42 2.21 -8.72 2.23
CA LEU A 42 2.69 -7.83 1.17
C LEU A 42 3.64 -8.53 0.17
N ASN A 43 3.87 -9.84 0.32
CA ASN A 43 4.60 -10.66 -0.63
C ASN A 43 3.72 -11.04 -1.83
N TYR A 44 3.41 -10.06 -2.68
CA TYR A 44 2.75 -10.28 -3.97
C TYR A 44 3.75 -10.69 -5.05
N ASP A 45 3.24 -11.23 -6.16
CA ASP A 45 4.01 -11.67 -7.32
C ASP A 45 4.81 -10.49 -7.91
N SER A 46 6.02 -10.73 -8.43
CA SER A 46 6.86 -9.68 -9.03
C SER A 46 6.17 -8.97 -10.19
N SER A 47 5.25 -9.63 -10.89
CA SER A 47 4.39 -9.04 -11.92
C SER A 47 3.42 -7.96 -11.39
N GLU A 48 3.16 -7.92 -10.09
CA GLU A 48 2.35 -6.88 -9.44
C GLU A 48 3.21 -5.74 -8.90
N HIS A 49 4.55 -5.85 -8.97
CA HIS A 49 5.44 -4.80 -8.45
C HIS A 49 5.42 -3.55 -9.34
N ILE A 50 5.04 -2.42 -8.75
CA ILE A 50 5.06 -1.11 -9.41
C ILE A 50 6.39 -0.43 -9.12
N THR A 51 7.16 -0.14 -10.16
CA THR A 51 8.48 0.50 -10.05
C THR A 51 8.46 2.03 -10.10
N TYR A 52 7.33 2.62 -10.50
CA TYR A 52 7.11 4.07 -10.57
C TYR A 52 6.15 4.55 -9.47
N LEU A 53 5.96 5.87 -9.35
CA LEU A 53 4.98 6.46 -8.44
C LEU A 53 3.89 7.20 -9.23
N PRO A 54 2.68 6.63 -9.36
CA PRO A 54 1.53 7.34 -9.94
C PRO A 54 1.17 8.54 -9.03
N SER A 55 1.60 9.74 -9.40
CA SER A 55 1.58 10.92 -8.50
C SER A 55 1.08 12.19 -9.17
N ASP A 56 0.54 12.10 -10.39
CA ASP A 56 0.14 13.26 -11.20
C ASP A 56 -0.92 14.14 -10.53
N GLY A 57 -1.69 13.60 -9.57
CA GLY A 57 -2.69 14.35 -8.81
C GLY A 57 -2.25 14.84 -7.43
N LEU A 58 -1.00 14.59 -7.00
CA LEU A 58 -0.49 15.09 -5.72
C LEU A 58 -0.12 16.57 -5.84
N LYS A 59 -0.28 17.33 -4.75
CA LYS A 59 0.18 18.73 -4.67
C LYS A 59 1.69 18.84 -4.78
N MET A 60 2.43 17.87 -4.24
CA MET A 60 3.87 17.79 -4.41
C MET A 60 4.21 17.24 -5.79
N SER A 61 5.05 17.96 -6.54
CA SER A 61 5.66 17.42 -7.75
C SER A 61 6.71 16.38 -7.39
N VAL A 62 6.45 15.12 -7.75
CA VAL A 62 7.40 14.02 -7.63
C VAL A 62 8.00 13.74 -9.01
N PRO A 63 9.33 13.60 -9.15
CA PRO A 63 9.93 13.31 -10.44
C PRO A 63 9.45 11.95 -10.97
N LYS A 64 9.18 11.88 -12.27
CA LYS A 64 8.74 10.63 -12.94
C LYS A 64 9.89 9.64 -13.14
N GLU A 65 11.12 10.07 -12.94
CA GLU A 65 12.33 9.26 -13.12
C GLU A 65 12.50 8.25 -11.99
N ARG A 66 12.60 6.97 -12.38
CA ARG A 66 12.69 5.81 -11.48
C ARG A 66 13.81 5.94 -10.43
N ASP A 67 14.93 6.55 -10.78
CA ASP A 67 16.13 6.62 -9.93
C ASP A 67 15.98 7.61 -8.77
N SER A 68 15.03 8.55 -8.87
CA SER A 68 14.75 9.53 -7.82
C SER A 68 13.88 8.98 -6.69
N ILE A 69 13.17 7.88 -6.93
CA ILE A 69 12.22 7.27 -6.00
C ILE A 69 12.83 6.01 -5.42
N LYS A 70 13.15 6.04 -4.13
CA LYS A 70 13.74 4.89 -3.43
C LYS A 70 12.66 4.09 -2.74
N ILE A 71 12.77 2.76 -2.75
CA ILE A 71 11.96 1.92 -1.85
C ILE A 71 12.46 2.16 -0.42
N LEU A 72 11.55 2.36 0.53
CA LEU A 72 11.91 2.48 1.93
C LEU A 72 12.53 1.15 2.39
N GLU A 73 13.83 1.16 2.65
CA GLU A 73 14.52 -0.05 3.11
C GLU A 73 14.22 -0.34 4.57
N TYR A 74 13.38 -1.34 4.81
CA TYR A 74 13.07 -1.83 6.15
C TYR A 74 14.28 -2.43 6.90
N LYS A 75 15.38 -2.76 6.20
CA LYS A 75 16.57 -3.40 6.78
C LYS A 75 17.24 -2.61 7.90
N LYS A 76 17.07 -1.28 7.96
CA LYS A 76 17.58 -0.46 9.07
C LYS A 76 16.76 -0.57 10.35
N TYR A 77 15.55 -1.12 10.28
CA TYR A 77 14.54 -1.00 11.33
C TYR A 77 14.18 -2.34 12.01
N TRP A 78 14.63 -3.47 11.44
CA TRP A 78 14.27 -4.80 11.94
C TRP A 78 15.51 -5.68 12.08
N LYS A 79 15.57 -6.44 13.19
CA LYS A 79 16.76 -7.21 13.60
C LYS A 79 17.03 -8.45 12.75
N SER A 80 16.03 -8.99 12.03
CA SER A 80 16.23 -10.19 11.20
C SER A 80 15.32 -10.25 9.96
N PHE A 81 15.70 -11.09 8.99
CA PHE A 81 14.95 -11.35 7.75
C PHE A 81 13.70 -12.23 8.00
N GLU A 82 13.66 -12.99 9.10
CA GLU A 82 12.52 -13.81 9.48
C GLU A 82 11.37 -12.97 10.06
N ASP A 83 11.69 -11.79 10.60
CA ASP A 83 10.73 -10.76 11.02
C ASP A 83 10.09 -10.00 9.83
N MET A 84 10.60 -10.16 8.60
CA MET A 84 10.17 -9.40 7.41
C MET A 84 8.85 -9.86 6.79
N ARG A 85 8.04 -10.69 7.46
CA ARG A 85 6.66 -10.92 7.01
C ARG A 85 5.82 -9.68 7.34
N LEU A 86 5.86 -8.68 6.47
CA LEU A 86 4.92 -7.56 6.52
C LEU A 86 3.53 -8.09 6.16
N ASP A 87 2.77 -8.36 7.21
CA ASP A 87 1.38 -8.75 7.14
C ASP A 87 0.51 -7.58 7.59
N LEU A 88 -0.48 -7.22 6.78
CA LEU A 88 -1.54 -6.30 7.20
C LEU A 88 -2.33 -6.93 8.37
N ASP A 89 -2.72 -6.10 9.33
CA ASP A 89 -3.71 -6.49 10.33
C ASP A 89 -5.12 -6.39 9.72
N LEU A 90 -5.68 -7.55 9.42
CA LEU A 90 -7.00 -7.71 8.81
C LEU A 90 -8.03 -8.27 9.81
N LYS A 91 -7.76 -8.28 11.12
CA LYS A 91 -8.65 -8.90 12.12
C LYS A 91 -10.07 -8.33 12.10
N ASN A 92 -10.19 -7.01 11.97
CA ASN A 92 -11.46 -6.28 12.03
C ASN A 92 -11.96 -5.78 10.66
N ILE A 93 -11.48 -6.40 9.57
CA ILE A 93 -11.91 -6.00 8.23
C ILE A 93 -13.38 -6.33 7.98
N ASP A 94 -14.11 -5.45 7.29
CA ASP A 94 -15.47 -5.76 6.85
C ASP A 94 -15.45 -6.91 5.83
N ARG A 95 -15.90 -8.08 6.29
CA ARG A 95 -15.98 -9.28 5.45
C ARG A 95 -17.10 -9.23 4.43
N LYS A 96 -17.97 -8.22 4.42
CA LYS A 96 -18.91 -7.99 3.32
C LYS A 96 -18.18 -7.30 2.16
N GLN A 97 -17.43 -6.23 2.44
CA GLN A 97 -16.63 -5.52 1.43
C GLN A 97 -15.38 -6.29 0.98
N PHE A 98 -14.74 -7.08 1.86
CA PHE A 98 -13.43 -7.69 1.58
C PHE A 98 -13.38 -9.21 1.73
N LYS A 99 -12.64 -9.85 0.83
CA LYS A 99 -12.29 -11.28 0.87
C LYS A 99 -10.79 -11.44 1.14
N ILE A 100 -10.43 -11.99 2.30
CA ILE A 100 -9.02 -12.26 2.63
C ILE A 100 -8.56 -13.53 1.89
N LYS A 101 -7.39 -13.47 1.24
CA LYS A 101 -6.72 -14.62 0.65
C LYS A 101 -5.23 -14.67 1.01
N LYS A 102 -4.67 -15.89 0.95
CA LYS A 102 -3.24 -16.15 1.20
C LYS A 102 -2.38 -16.11 -0.07
N SER A 103 -2.97 -16.31 -1.24
CA SER A 103 -2.25 -16.36 -2.52
C SER A 103 -2.95 -15.50 -3.57
N ASN A 104 -2.19 -14.97 -4.52
CA ASN A 104 -2.67 -14.09 -5.60
C ASN A 104 -3.63 -14.79 -6.60
N ARG A 105 -4.15 -15.98 -6.28
CA ARG A 105 -5.14 -16.68 -7.10
C ARG A 105 -6.55 -16.22 -6.76
N GLY A 106 -7.34 -15.85 -7.76
CA GLY A 106 -8.73 -15.49 -7.59
C GLY A 106 -9.25 -14.49 -8.60
N TYR A 107 -10.53 -14.17 -8.45
CA TYR A 107 -11.25 -13.20 -9.27
C TYR A 107 -10.98 -11.77 -8.82
N PHE A 108 -11.16 -10.85 -9.76
CA PHE A 108 -11.11 -9.41 -9.54
C PHE A 108 -12.41 -8.89 -8.89
N PRO A 109 -12.38 -7.74 -8.20
CA PRO A 109 -11.20 -6.89 -7.97
C PRO A 109 -10.24 -7.44 -6.91
N LYS A 110 -8.95 -7.10 -7.07
CA LYS A 110 -7.88 -7.42 -6.11
C LYS A 110 -7.29 -6.13 -5.57
N LEU A 111 -6.87 -6.13 -4.30
CA LEU A 111 -6.20 -5.02 -3.66
C LEU A 111 -4.77 -5.42 -3.31
N PHE A 112 -3.80 -4.64 -3.79
CA PHE A 112 -2.41 -4.73 -3.38
C PHE A 112 -2.02 -3.44 -2.66
N VAL A 113 -1.27 -3.57 -1.57
CA VAL A 113 -0.66 -2.44 -0.89
C VAL A 113 0.84 -2.57 -1.12
N HIS A 114 1.43 -1.60 -1.80
CA HIS A 114 2.82 -1.68 -2.19
C HIS A 114 3.74 -1.18 -1.09
N TYR A 115 4.98 -1.69 -1.09
CA TYR A 115 6.03 -1.18 -0.21
C TYR A 115 6.20 0.34 -0.37
N PRO A 116 6.44 1.08 0.73
CA PRO A 116 6.56 2.51 0.70
C PRO A 116 7.74 2.93 -0.14
N LYS A 117 7.56 4.07 -0.80
CA LYS A 117 8.57 4.77 -1.55
C LYS A 117 8.88 6.08 -0.84
N THR A 118 10.12 6.51 -0.89
CA THR A 118 10.57 7.77 -0.30
C THR A 118 11.07 8.70 -1.38
N TYR A 119 10.70 9.96 -1.27
CA TYR A 119 11.31 11.05 -2.01
C TYR A 119 11.43 12.25 -1.05
N ARG A 120 12.68 12.71 -0.84
CA ARG A 120 13.02 13.70 0.21
C ARG A 120 12.55 13.23 1.59
N ASP A 121 11.77 14.04 2.29
CA ASP A 121 11.19 13.79 3.62
C ASP A 121 9.78 13.18 3.54
N ARG A 122 9.30 12.82 2.35
CA ARG A 122 7.96 12.27 2.13
C ARG A 122 7.99 10.77 1.89
N ILE A 123 6.93 10.13 2.37
CA ILE A 123 6.71 8.70 2.23
C ILE A 123 5.43 8.50 1.45
N PHE A 124 5.47 7.61 0.47
CA PHE A 124 4.37 7.35 -0.43
C PHE A 124 4.04 5.87 -0.42
N VAL A 125 2.76 5.55 -0.24
CA VAL A 125 2.26 4.18 -0.39
C VAL A 125 1.23 4.16 -1.50
N VAL A 126 1.38 3.21 -2.41
CA VAL A 126 0.40 2.97 -3.47
C VAL A 126 -0.51 1.84 -3.02
N VAL A 127 -1.82 2.12 -2.98
CA VAL A 127 -2.87 1.12 -2.87
C VAL A 127 -3.42 0.88 -4.26
N HIS A 128 -3.25 -0.33 -4.77
CA HIS A 128 -3.58 -0.72 -6.13
C HIS A 128 -4.81 -1.61 -6.15
N GLU A 129 -5.91 -1.06 -6.64
CA GLU A 129 -7.16 -1.76 -6.89
C GLU A 129 -7.18 -2.25 -8.34
N LYS A 130 -6.88 -3.53 -8.54
CA LYS A 130 -6.73 -4.16 -9.84
C LYS A 130 -8.03 -4.84 -10.28
N TYR A 131 -8.39 -4.62 -11.54
CA TYR A 131 -9.44 -5.32 -12.28
C TYR A 131 -8.84 -6.16 -13.42
N GLN A 132 -9.68 -6.83 -14.20
CA GLN A 132 -9.23 -7.77 -15.22
C GLN A 132 -8.34 -7.12 -16.29
N ASN A 133 -8.75 -5.97 -16.82
CA ASN A 133 -8.03 -5.23 -17.87
C ASN A 133 -7.81 -3.75 -17.50
N SER A 134 -7.97 -3.41 -16.23
CA SER A 134 -7.85 -2.02 -15.75
C SER A 134 -7.50 -2.00 -14.27
N GLY A 135 -7.26 -0.81 -13.74
CA GLY A 135 -7.08 -0.64 -12.31
C GLY A 135 -7.00 0.82 -11.90
N LYS A 136 -7.02 1.01 -10.59
CA LYS A 136 -6.86 2.29 -9.93
C LYS A 136 -5.68 2.23 -8.99
N TYR A 137 -4.85 3.26 -9.05
CA TYR A 137 -3.83 3.53 -8.07
C TYR A 137 -4.33 4.64 -7.16
N TYR A 138 -4.24 4.41 -5.86
CA TYR A 138 -4.41 5.43 -4.86
C TYR A 138 -3.06 5.66 -4.19
N THR A 139 -2.43 6.79 -4.48
CA THR A 139 -1.14 7.13 -3.91
C THR A 139 -1.37 8.02 -2.72
N VAL A 140 -0.98 7.55 -1.54
CA VAL A 140 -1.13 8.25 -0.27
C VAL A 140 0.22 8.81 0.15
N GLU A 141 0.29 10.12 0.36
CA GLU A 141 1.47 10.83 0.85
C GLU A 141 1.41 10.97 2.38
N PHE A 142 2.50 10.62 3.04
CA PHE A 142 2.69 10.75 4.47
C PHE A 142 3.91 11.61 4.80
N ASN A 143 3.87 12.27 5.97
CA ASN A 143 5.09 12.70 6.64
C ASN A 143 5.79 11.51 7.32
N GLN A 144 6.98 11.75 7.87
CA GLN A 144 7.77 10.77 8.62
C GLN A 144 7.09 10.25 9.92
N GLN A 145 6.00 10.89 10.35
CA GLN A 145 5.23 10.48 11.53
C GLN A 145 3.97 9.68 11.16
N GLY A 146 3.77 9.36 9.87
CA GLY A 146 2.60 8.60 9.41
C GLY A 146 1.31 9.41 9.32
N LYS A 147 1.38 10.74 9.40
CA LYS A 147 0.23 11.60 9.11
C LYS A 147 0.09 11.75 7.60
N ILE A 148 -1.12 11.51 7.11
CA ILE A 148 -1.49 11.76 5.71
C ILE A 148 -1.42 13.26 5.43
N ILE A 149 -0.66 13.64 4.41
CA ILE A 149 -0.53 15.01 3.93
C ILE A 149 -1.48 15.26 2.76
N ASP A 150 -1.47 14.34 1.80
CA ASP A 150 -2.23 14.43 0.56
C ASP A 150 -2.44 13.02 -0.01
N TRP A 151 -3.33 12.90 -0.99
CA TRP A 151 -3.48 11.67 -1.76
C TRP A 151 -4.08 11.97 -3.11
N CYS A 152 -3.84 11.09 -4.08
CA CYS A 152 -4.47 11.18 -5.38
C CYS A 152 -4.88 9.81 -5.90
N THR A 153 -5.75 9.84 -6.92
CA THR A 153 -6.10 8.65 -7.69
C THR A 153 -5.57 8.76 -9.10
N SER A 154 -5.23 7.63 -9.70
CA SER A 154 -4.87 7.50 -11.11
C SER A 154 -5.43 6.20 -11.65
N GLU A 155 -5.92 6.22 -12.89
CA GLU A 155 -6.52 5.04 -13.52
C GLU A 155 -5.66 4.56 -14.67
N TYR A 156 -5.72 3.26 -14.96
CA TYR A 156 -5.08 2.69 -16.12
C TYR A 156 -5.94 1.59 -16.75
N THR A 157 -5.73 1.37 -18.04
CA THR A 157 -6.27 0.24 -18.79
C THR A 157 -5.10 -0.53 -19.36
N SER A 158 -5.08 -1.85 -19.15
CA SER A 158 -4.13 -2.73 -19.80
C SER A 158 -4.67 -3.10 -21.18
N VAL A 159 -3.92 -2.75 -22.23
CA VAL A 159 -4.23 -3.22 -23.58
C VAL A 159 -3.66 -4.63 -23.70
N THR A 160 -4.52 -5.63 -23.70
CA THR A 160 -4.15 -7.01 -24.00
C THR A 160 -4.13 -7.13 -25.53
N PHE A 161 -2.94 -7.28 -26.12
CA PHE A 161 -2.76 -7.63 -27.52
C PHE A 161 -2.89 -9.14 -27.72
#